data_AF-A0A913YFE4-F1
#
_entry.id   AF-A0A913YFE4-F1
#
_cell.length_a   1.000
_cell.length_b   1.000
_cell.length_c   1.000
_cell.angle_alpha   90.00
_cell.angle_beta   90.00
_cell.angle_gamma   90.00
#
_symmetry.space_group_name_H-M   'P 1'
#
loop_
_entity.id
_entity.type
_entity.pdbx_description
1 polymer ?
#
loop_
_entity_poly.entity_id
_entity_poly.type
_entity_poly.pdbx_seq_one_letter_code
_entity_poly.pdbx_strand_id
1 'polypeptide(L)'
;MYATEFWQALACMSLFFCLSGFESSGSICNIQDLSPTFAGSISGMVFFFTSLPGIVGVYLTGYILHATGSWHVVFQLTAVICFFGNIVYVIFATSRRIA
;
A
#
# COMPACT_ATOMS: atom_id res chain seq x y z
N MET A 1 0.53 0.89 22.51
CA MET A 1 0.59 -0.58 22.69
C MET A 1 1.89 -1.05 22.06
N TYR A 2 2.98 -1.01 22.84
CA TYR A 2 4.29 -1.49 22.39
C TYR A 2 4.34 -2.97 22.72
N ALA A 3 4.58 -3.84 21.73
CA ALA A 3 4.80 -5.26 21.97
C ALA A 3 6.07 -5.39 22.82
N THR A 4 5.92 -5.74 24.09
CA THR A 4 7.05 -5.81 25.04
C THR A 4 7.83 -7.13 24.90
N GLU A 5 7.24 -8.14 24.26
CA GLU A 5 7.81 -9.47 24.09
C GLU A 5 8.24 -9.72 22.64
N PHE A 6 9.42 -10.32 22.45
CA PHE A 6 9.96 -10.69 21.13
C PHE A 6 8.98 -11.53 20.32
N TRP A 7 8.32 -12.51 20.96
CA TRP A 7 7.35 -13.38 20.31
C TRP A 7 6.10 -12.66 19.81
N GLN A 8 5.64 -11.64 20.55
CA GLN A 8 4.51 -10.82 20.13
C GLN A 8 4.89 -9.94 18.95
N ALA A 9 6.07 -9.30 18.99
CA ALA A 9 6.57 -8.49 17.89
C ALA A 9 6.77 -9.34 16.62
N LEU A 10 7.34 -10.54 16.76
CA LEU A 10 7.55 -11.47 15.67
C LEU A 10 6.21 -11.92 15.06
N ALA A 11 5.25 -12.35 15.89
CA ALA A 11 3.93 -12.76 15.42
C ALA A 11 3.20 -11.61 14.70
N CYS A 12 3.25 -10.39 15.24
CA CYS A 12 2.67 -9.22 14.59
C CYS A 12 3.32 -8.90 13.24
N MET A 13 4.65 -8.98 13.15
CA MET A 13 5.37 -8.73 11.90
C MET A 13 5.12 -9.82 10.85
N SER A 14 5.07 -11.08 11.26
CA SER A 14 4.72 -12.20 10.37
C SER A 14 3.30 -12.06 9.83
N LEU A 15 2.33 -11.75 10.70
CA LEU A 15 0.94 -11.53 10.29
C LEU A 15 0.83 -10.35 9.31
N PHE A 16 1.53 -9.25 9.59
CA PHE A 16 1.60 -8.09 8.71
C PHE A 16 2.11 -8.47 7.31
N PHE A 17 3.23 -9.20 7.23
CA PHE A 17 3.76 -9.67 5.94
C PHE A 17 2.79 -10.58 5.20
N CYS A 18 2.10 -11.49 5.90
CA CYS A 18 1.06 -12.32 5.30
C CYS A 18 -0.07 -11.47 4.72
N LEU A 19 -0.59 -10.50 5.50
CA LEU A 19 -1.65 -9.58 5.07
C LEU A 19 -1.23 -8.76 3.84
N SER A 20 0.00 -8.25 3.82
CA SER A 20 0.55 -7.55 2.65
C SER A 20 0.63 -8.45 1.41
N GLY A 21 0.99 -9.73 1.57
CA GLY A 21 0.99 -10.69 0.45
C GLY A 21 -0.41 -10.95 -0.12
N PHE A 22 -1.43 -11.02 0.74
CA PHE A 22 -2.82 -11.14 0.30
C PHE A 22 -3.30 -9.90 -0.45
N GLU A 23 -2.93 -8.71 -0.01
CA GLU A 23 -3.29 -7.45 -0.67
C GLU A 23 -2.68 -7.33 -2.07
N SER A 24 -1.37 -7.60 -2.19
CA SER A 24 -0.66 -7.54 -3.47
C SER A 24 -1.17 -8.57 -4.48
N SER A 25 -1.48 -9.79 -4.04
CA SER A 25 -2.02 -10.83 -4.93
C SER A 25 -3.44 -10.50 -5.42
N GLY A 26 -4.30 -9.99 -4.55
CA GLY A 26 -5.66 -9.57 -4.92
C GLY A 26 -5.69 -8.40 -5.91
N SER A 27 -4.88 -7.37 -5.67
CA SER A 27 -4.82 -6.17 -6.52
C SER A 27 -4.33 -6.49 -7.94
N ILE A 28 -3.30 -7.35 -8.07
CA ILE A 28 -2.76 -7.76 -9.38
C ILE A 28 -3.77 -8.62 -10.14
N CYS A 29 -4.41 -9.58 -9.46
CA CYS A 29 -5.44 -10.41 -10.09
C CYS A 29 -6.62 -9.58 -10.56
N ASN A 30 -7.06 -8.58 -9.78
CA ASN A 30 -8.16 -7.69 -10.16
C ASN A 30 -7.89 -6.92 -11.46
N ILE A 31 -6.66 -6.43 -11.66
CA ILE A 31 -6.28 -5.73 -12.90
C ILE A 31 -6.29 -6.67 -14.10
N GLN A 32 -5.81 -7.91 -13.92
CA GLN A 32 -5.76 -8.92 -14.96
C GLN A 32 -7.15 -9.45 -15.33
N ASP A 33 -8.02 -9.63 -14.34
CA ASP A 33 -9.40 -10.06 -14.54
C ASP A 33 -10.27 -8.99 -15.22
N LEU A 34 -10.01 -7.72 -14.92
CA LEU A 34 -10.79 -6.60 -15.47
C LEU A 34 -10.63 -6.45 -16.99
N SER A 35 -9.44 -6.70 -17.55
CA SER A 35 -9.19 -6.60 -18.99
C SER A 35 -8.06 -7.56 -19.41
N PRO A 36 -8.39 -8.79 -19.87
CA PRO A 36 -7.39 -9.75 -20.31
C PRO A 36 -6.72 -9.33 -21.63
N THR A 37 -7.42 -8.60 -22.51
CA THR A 37 -6.93 -8.20 -23.84
C THR A 37 -5.93 -7.05 -23.79
N PHE A 38 -6.08 -6.10 -22.85
CA PHE A 38 -5.18 -4.95 -22.66
C PHE A 38 -4.38 -5.00 -21.35
N ALA A 39 -4.25 -6.20 -20.75
CA ALA A 39 -3.63 -6.38 -19.43
C ALA A 39 -2.23 -5.75 -19.32
N GLY A 40 -1.41 -5.85 -20.38
CA GLY A 40 -0.06 -5.27 -20.40
C GLY A 40 -0.05 -3.75 -20.32
N SER A 41 -0.88 -3.06 -21.11
CA SER A 41 -0.95 -1.59 -21.12
C SER A 41 -1.53 -1.03 -19.82
N ILE A 42 -2.58 -1.66 -19.28
CA ILE A 42 -3.19 -1.25 -18.00
C ILE A 42 -2.21 -1.47 -16.85
N SER A 43 -1.54 -2.62 -16.81
CA SER A 43 -0.52 -2.89 -15.79
C SER A 43 0.59 -1.85 -15.83
N GLY A 44 1.09 -1.49 -17.02
CA GLY A 44 2.10 -0.44 -17.18
C GLY A 44 1.66 0.92 -16.63
N MET A 45 0.40 1.30 -16.88
CA MET A 45 -0.17 2.53 -16.33
C MET A 45 -0.29 2.48 -14.81
N VAL A 46 -0.72 1.35 -14.24
CA VAL A 46 -0.79 1.16 -12.78
C VAL A 46 0.60 1.27 -12.15
N PHE A 47 1.62 0.61 -12.71
CA PHE A 47 3.00 0.73 -12.19
C PHE A 47 3.53 2.17 -12.24
N PHE A 48 3.18 2.94 -13.27
CA PHE A 48 3.53 4.36 -13.34
C PHE A 48 2.88 5.15 -12.21
N PHE A 49 1.57 5.01 -12.01
CA PHE A 49 0.84 5.70 -10.94
C PHE A 49 1.27 5.24 -9.55
N THR A 50 1.70 4.00 -9.36
CA THR A 50 2.23 3.50 -8.08
C THR A 50 3.64 4.03 -7.79
N SER A 51 4.46 4.26 -8.81
CA SER A 51 5.84 4.74 -8.64
C SER A 51 5.90 6.22 -8.23
N LEU A 52 4.99 7.06 -8.74
CA LEU A 52 4.93 8.49 -8.41
C LEU A 52 4.82 8.79 -6.89
N PRO A 53 3.86 8.20 -6.13
CA PRO A 53 3.80 8.35 -4.68
C PRO A 53 5.02 7.80 -3.96
N GLY A 54 5.70 6.78 -4.51
CA GLY A 54 6.95 6.27 -3.95
C GLY A 54 8.06 7.33 -3.97
N ILE A 55 8.23 8.03 -5.09
CA ILE A 55 9.21 9.11 -5.23
C ILE A 55 8.86 10.28 -4.31
N VAL A 56 7.60 10.75 -4.35
CA VAL A 56 7.14 11.88 -3.54
C VAL A 56 7.20 11.55 -2.04
N GLY A 57 6.79 10.33 -1.66
CA GLY A 57 6.76 9.87 -0.28
C GLY A 57 8.14 9.78 0.36
N VAL A 58 9.17 9.35 -0.39
CA VAL A 58 10.56 9.34 0.10
C VAL A 58 11.05 10.77 0.35
N TYR A 59 10.79 11.70 -0.57
CA TYR A 59 11.18 13.10 -0.39
C TYR A 59 10.46 13.74 0.81
N LEU A 60 9.15 13.51 0.94
CA LEU A 60 8.34 14.03 2.03
C LEU A 60 8.81 13.47 3.39
N THR A 61 9.15 12.19 3.44
CA THR A 61 9.69 11.53 4.65
C THR A 61 11.02 12.16 5.05
N GLY A 62 11.93 12.40 4.10
CA GLY A 62 13.20 13.07 4.35
C GLY A 62 13.01 14.50 4.90
N TYR A 63 12.05 15.25 4.34
CA TYR A 63 11.72 16.59 4.81
C TYR A 63 11.14 16.59 6.23
N ILE A 64 10.17 15.71 6.50
CA ILE A 64 9.54 15.59 7.83
C ILE A 64 10.56 15.19 8.89
N LEU A 65 11.48 14.28 8.55
CA LEU A 65 12.52 13.84 9.46
C LEU A 65 13.54 14.96 9.73
N HIS A 66 13.89 15.76 8.72
CA HIS A 66 14.77 16.91 8.90
C HIS A 66 14.12 18.00 9.77
N ALA A 67 12.81 18.25 9.61
CA ALA A 67 12.10 19.28 10.38
C ALA A 67 11.77 18.86 11.83
N THR A 68 11.41 17.59 12.05
CA THR A 68 10.86 17.14 13.34
C THR A 68 11.84 16.25 14.13
N GLY A 69 12.82 15.63 13.47
CA GLY A 69 13.77 14.71 14.09
C GLY A 69 13.16 13.41 14.63
N SER A 70 11.85 13.20 14.49
CA SER A 70 11.11 12.08 15.08
C SER A 70 10.34 11.28 14.03
N TRP A 71 10.52 9.97 14.06
CA TRP A 71 9.87 9.01 13.16
C TRP A 71 8.37 8.81 13.44
N HIS A 72 7.90 9.21 14.62
CA HIS A 72 6.50 8.99 15.01
C HIS A 72 5.52 9.68 14.05
N VAL A 73 5.84 10.90 13.63
CA VAL A 73 5.00 11.69 12.71
C VAL A 73 4.95 11.05 11.32
N VAL A 74 6.08 10.50 10.85
CA VAL A 74 6.16 9.78 9.57
C VAL A 74 5.25 8.55 9.60
N PHE A 75 5.34 7.75 10.65
CA PHE A 75 4.49 6.55 10.77
C PHE A 75 3.01 6.88 10.87
N GLN A 76 2.64 7.94 11.60
CA GLN A 76 1.24 8.38 11.67
C GLN A 76 0.72 8.87 10.31
N LEU A 77 1.53 9.63 9.57
CA LEU A 77 1.16 10.09 8.23
C LEU A 77 0.97 8.92 7.27
N THR A 78 1.90 7.98 7.26
CA THR A 78 1.81 6.75 6.44
C THR A 78 0.55 5.96 6.79
N ALA A 79 0.22 5.81 8.08
CA ALA A 79 -0.98 5.11 8.51
C ALA A 79 -2.26 5.78 7.97
N VAL A 80 -2.34 7.12 8.00
CA VAL A 80 -3.49 7.86 7.46
C VAL A 80 -3.61 7.67 5.95
N ILE A 81 -2.49 7.74 5.22
CA ILE A 81 -2.48 7.55 3.76
C ILE A 81 -2.95 6.13 3.40
N CYS A 82 -2.41 5.11 4.06
CA CYS A 82 -2.81 3.72 3.83
C CYS A 82 -4.29 3.48 4.16
N PHE A 83 -4.78 4.04 5.27
CA PHE A 83 -6.18 3.90 5.67
C PHE A 83 -7.13 4.57 4.67
N PHE A 84 -6.80 5.79 4.22
CA PHE A 84 -7.56 6.49 3.19
C PHE A 84 -7.55 5.71 1.86
N GLY A 85 -6.38 5.22 1.44
CA GLY A 85 -6.25 4.38 0.25
C GLY A 85 -7.10 3.12 0.32
N ASN A 86 -7.15 2.47 1.48
CA ASN A 86 -8.00 1.30 1.71
C ASN A 86 -9.49 1.64 1.60
N ILE A 87 -9.94 2.76 2.19
CA ILE A 87 -11.34 3.22 2.08
C ILE A 87 -11.71 3.46 0.62
N VAL A 88 -10.88 4.19 -0.12
CA VAL A 88 -11.11 4.45 -1.55
C VAL A 88 -11.20 3.13 -2.32
N TYR A 89 -10.29 2.19 -2.05
CA TYR A 89 -10.34 0.87 -2.66
C TYR A 89 -11.65 0.15 -2.36
N VAL A 90 -12.10 0.11 -1.11
CA VAL A 90 -13.36 -0.57 -0.73
C VAL A 90 -14.58 0.05 -1.41
N ILE A 91 -14.60 1.36 -1.62
CA ILE A 91 -15.74 2.07 -2.23
C ILE A 91 -15.75 1.90 -3.76
N PHE A 92 -14.60 1.97 -4.41
CA PHE A 92 -14.49 2.04 -5.88
C PHE A 92 -14.04 0.74 -6.55
N ALA A 93 -13.47 -0.21 -5.82
CA ALA A 93 -13.04 -1.47 -6.41
C ALA A 93 -14.26 -2.27 -6.89
N THR A 94 -14.23 -2.66 -8.16
CA THR A 94 -15.19 -3.60 -8.73
C THR A 94 -14.43 -4.68 -9.48
N SER A 95 -14.81 -5.93 -9.22
CA SER A 95 -14.24 -7.13 -9.86
C SER A 95 -15.11 -7.63 -11.02
N ARG A 96 -16.01 -6.78 -11.53
CA ARG A 96 -16.86 -7.12 -12.68
C ARG A 96 -16.02 -7.02 -13.94
N ARG A 97 -15.82 -8.15 -14.63
CA ARG A 97 -15.14 -8.18 -15.93
C ARG A 97 -15.86 -7.24 -16.90
N ILE A 98 -15.14 -6.24 -17.40
CA ILE A 98 -15.59 -5.45 -18.54
C ILE A 98 -15.30 -6.32 -19.75
N ALA A 99 -16.36 -6.79 -20.41
CA ALA A 99 -16.28 -7.61 -21.61
C ALA A 99 -15.58 -6.85 -22.76
#